data_AF-A0A962VBJ0-F1
#
_entry.id   AF-A0A962VBJ0-F1
#
_cell.length_a   1.000
_cell.length_b   1.000
_cell.length_c   1.000
_cell.angle_alpha   90.00
_cell.angle_beta   90.00
_cell.angle_gamma   90.00
#
_symmetry.space_group_name_H-M   'P 1'
#
loop_
_entity.id
_entity.type
_entity.pdbx_description
1 polymer ?
#
loop_
_entity_poly.entity_id
_entity_poly.type
_entity_poly.pdbx_seq_one_letter_code
_entity_poly.pdbx_strand_id
1 'polypeptide(L)'
;ALQGDYFRATVRAVVPDENPAARTRPVRFQPDQPLLQQSLAVNQHITLLLPASGSQQVLTVAKDAVLRRGSQALVFIVADGTAQPRPVQLGEAIGDRFQVLSGLTENDIVVIRGNERLRPGQAVVYPDIPPSEPAPPVTGQNQAAEQSAG
;
A
#
# COMPACT_ATOMS: atom_id res chain seq x y z
N ALA A 1 -9.79 0.01 -18.08
CA ALA A 1 -9.61 -1.14 -17.19
C ALA A 1 -9.04 -2.29 -18.01
N LEU A 2 -8.03 -3.01 -17.51
CA LEU A 2 -7.60 -4.26 -18.15
C LEU A 2 -8.71 -5.29 -17.84
N GLN A 3 -9.48 -5.66 -18.85
CA GLN A 3 -10.49 -6.72 -18.77
C GLN A 3 -9.77 -8.06 -18.90
N GLY A 4 -9.85 -8.92 -17.88
CA GLY A 4 -9.29 -10.26 -17.90
C GLY A 4 -9.45 -10.97 -16.57
N ASP A 5 -9.39 -12.29 -16.60
CA ASP A 5 -9.38 -13.11 -15.39
C ASP A 5 -8.00 -13.03 -14.72
N TYR A 6 -7.99 -12.82 -13.40
CA TYR A 6 -6.77 -12.77 -12.60
C TYR A 6 -6.63 -14.05 -11.80
N PHE A 7 -5.43 -14.63 -11.82
CA PHE A 7 -5.07 -15.75 -10.96
C PHE A 7 -3.74 -15.46 -10.28
N ARG A 8 -3.60 -15.99 -9.06
CA ARG A 8 -2.36 -15.88 -8.31
C ARG A 8 -1.44 -17.04 -8.67
N ALA A 9 -0.14 -16.75 -8.70
CA ALA A 9 0.89 -17.70 -9.01
C ALA A 9 2.15 -17.38 -8.21
N THR A 10 2.85 -18.43 -7.81
CA THR A 10 4.10 -18.35 -7.06
C THR A 10 5.29 -18.68 -7.97
N VAL A 11 6.45 -18.12 -7.64
CA VAL A 11 7.70 -18.43 -8.36
C VAL A 11 8.11 -19.86 -8.01
N ARG A 12 8.06 -20.77 -8.98
CA ARG A 12 8.51 -22.15 -8.83
C ARG A 12 10.02 -22.26 -8.98
N ALA A 13 10.60 -21.53 -9.93
CA ALA A 13 12.04 -21.56 -10.16
C ALA A 13 12.51 -20.32 -10.93
N VAL A 14 13.70 -19.82 -10.59
CA VAL A 14 14.48 -18.92 -11.44
C VAL A 14 15.59 -19.75 -12.07
N VAL A 15 15.57 -19.92 -13.39
CA VAL A 15 16.55 -20.78 -14.07
C VAL A 15 17.93 -20.08 -14.03
N PRO A 16 19.01 -20.79 -13.64
CA PRO A 16 20.37 -20.24 -13.60
C PRO A 16 21.03 -20.22 -14.98
N ASP A 17 20.26 -19.82 -15.99
CA ASP A 17 20.71 -19.66 -17.38
C ASP A 17 20.28 -18.27 -17.83
N GLU A 18 21.24 -17.45 -18.26
CA GLU A 18 21.01 -16.11 -18.74
C GLU A 18 21.06 -16.11 -20.26
N ASN A 19 20.08 -15.47 -20.90
CA ASN A 19 20.20 -15.09 -22.30
C ASN A 19 20.99 -13.77 -22.38
N PRO A 20 22.27 -13.77 -22.79
CA PRO A 20 23.10 -12.56 -22.75
C PRO A 20 22.66 -11.48 -23.75
N ALA A 21 21.98 -11.87 -24.84
CA ALA A 21 21.49 -10.91 -25.83
C ALA A 21 20.32 -10.08 -25.28
N ALA A 22 19.47 -10.68 -24.45
CA ALA A 22 18.31 -10.03 -23.84
C ALA A 22 18.54 -9.59 -22.38
N ARG A 23 19.64 -10.05 -21.75
CA ARG A 23 19.90 -9.92 -20.30
C ARG A 23 18.73 -10.39 -19.44
N THR A 24 18.11 -11.49 -19.86
CA THR A 24 16.94 -12.07 -19.19
C THR A 24 17.25 -13.47 -18.70
N ARG A 25 16.59 -13.88 -17.61
CA ARG A 25 16.61 -15.26 -17.12
C ARG A 25 15.19 -15.83 -17.16
N PRO A 26 15.00 -17.09 -17.59
CA PRO A 26 13.70 -17.72 -17.53
C PRO A 26 13.22 -17.89 -16.09
N VAL A 27 11.98 -17.51 -15.82
CA VAL A 27 11.30 -17.74 -14.53
C VAL A 27 10.10 -18.63 -14.76
N ARG A 28 9.97 -19.68 -13.96
CA ARG A 28 8.82 -20.59 -13.98
C ARG A 28 7.88 -20.19 -12.85
N PHE A 29 6.62 -19.96 -13.19
CA PHE A 29 5.55 -19.69 -12.24
C PHE A 29 4.64 -20.91 -12.13
N GLN A 30 4.07 -21.14 -10.95
CA GLN A 30 3.05 -22.14 -10.72
C GLN A 30 1.78 -21.45 -10.21
N PRO A 31 0.64 -21.60 -10.90
CA PRO A 31 -0.64 -21.12 -10.41
C PRO A 31 -0.97 -21.75 -9.06
N ASP A 32 -1.51 -20.95 -8.14
CA ASP A 32 -1.86 -21.42 -6.79
C ASP A 32 -3.12 -22.31 -6.82
N GLN A 33 -3.91 -22.20 -7.88
CA GLN A 33 -5.10 -23.00 -8.12
C GLN A 33 -5.07 -23.62 -9.52
N PRO A 34 -5.62 -24.84 -9.72
CA PRO A 34 -5.72 -25.43 -11.04
C PRO A 34 -6.51 -24.55 -12.00
N LEU A 35 -5.94 -24.22 -13.15
CA LEU A 35 -6.58 -23.38 -14.18
C LEU A 35 -7.60 -24.17 -15.03
N LEU A 36 -8.19 -25.22 -14.45
CA LEU A 36 -9.01 -26.25 -15.12
C LEU A 36 -10.31 -25.71 -15.72
N GLN A 37 -10.80 -24.56 -15.26
CA GLN A 37 -12.04 -23.95 -15.76
C GLN A 37 -11.80 -22.92 -16.88
N GLN A 38 -10.53 -22.65 -17.23
CA GLN A 38 -10.18 -21.62 -18.21
C GLN A 38 -9.57 -22.24 -19.46
N SER A 39 -10.07 -21.81 -20.62
CA SER A 39 -9.51 -22.13 -21.93
C SER A 39 -8.18 -21.39 -22.10
N LEU A 40 -7.12 -21.90 -21.49
CA LEU A 40 -5.76 -21.43 -21.74
C LEU A 40 -5.11 -22.27 -22.84
N ALA A 41 -4.66 -21.60 -23.90
CA ALA A 41 -3.93 -22.26 -24.96
C ALA A 41 -2.45 -22.42 -24.58
N VAL A 42 -1.83 -23.50 -25.06
CA VAL A 42 -0.37 -23.64 -25.01
C VAL A 42 0.24 -22.48 -25.79
N ASN A 43 1.30 -21.86 -25.25
CA ASN A 43 1.97 -20.66 -25.81
C ASN A 43 1.15 -19.36 -25.79
N GLN A 44 0.08 -19.30 -25.01
CA GLN A 44 -0.66 -18.05 -24.82
C GLN A 44 0.19 -16.99 -24.07
N HIS A 45 0.12 -15.74 -24.53
CA HIS A 45 0.73 -14.61 -23.85
C HIS A 45 -0.12 -14.18 -22.67
N ILE A 46 0.53 -13.90 -21.54
CA ILE A 46 -0.10 -13.38 -20.33
C ILE A 46 0.60 -12.11 -19.86
N THR A 47 -0.13 -11.25 -19.16
CA THR A 47 0.45 -10.10 -18.45
C THR A 47 0.70 -10.51 -17.00
N LEU A 48 1.97 -10.47 -16.57
CA LEU A 48 2.30 -10.68 -15.16
C LEU A 48 2.30 -9.35 -14.40
N LEU A 49 1.63 -9.34 -13.26
CA LEU A 49 1.74 -8.29 -12.26
C LEU A 49 2.71 -8.77 -11.17
N LEU A 50 3.93 -8.26 -11.19
CA LEU A 50 4.98 -8.60 -10.22
C LEU A 50 5.04 -7.51 -9.15
N PRO A 51 4.74 -7.80 -7.87
CA PRO A 51 4.94 -6.84 -6.79
C PRO A 51 6.44 -6.52 -6.68
N ALA A 52 6.79 -5.24 -6.81
CA ALA A 52 8.18 -4.79 -6.72
C ALA A 52 8.75 -4.81 -5.28
N SER A 53 7.87 -4.90 -4.27
CA SER A 53 8.23 -4.96 -2.85
C SER A 53 7.22 -5.83 -2.10
N GLY A 54 7.64 -6.39 -0.96
CA GLY A 54 6.75 -7.17 -0.12
C GLY A 54 5.62 -6.32 0.49
N SER A 55 4.51 -6.96 0.87
CA SER A 55 3.42 -6.28 1.56
C SER A 55 3.82 -5.92 2.98
N GLN A 56 4.46 -4.76 3.15
CA GLN A 56 4.70 -4.20 4.46
C GLN A 56 3.47 -3.40 4.89
N GLN A 57 2.92 -3.71 6.06
CA GLN A 57 1.93 -2.82 6.67
C GLN A 57 2.62 -1.52 7.06
N VAL A 58 2.11 -0.40 6.55
CA VAL A 58 2.67 0.93 6.78
C VAL A 58 1.56 1.90 7.13
N LEU A 59 1.84 2.79 8.08
CA LEU A 59 0.93 3.91 8.38
C LEU A 59 0.93 4.86 7.18
N THR A 60 -0.25 5.31 6.77
CA THR A 60 -0.39 6.21 5.62
C THR A 60 -1.36 7.33 5.91
N VAL A 61 -1.14 8.48 5.28
CA VAL A 61 -2.01 9.66 5.37
C VAL A 61 -2.41 10.14 3.97
N ALA A 62 -3.63 10.63 3.80
CA ALA A 62 -4.11 11.17 2.52
C ALA A 62 -3.24 12.36 2.08
N LYS A 63 -2.95 12.45 0.78
CA LYS A 63 -2.17 13.57 0.22
C LYS A 63 -2.79 14.93 0.52
N ASP A 64 -4.12 15.01 0.47
CA ASP A 64 -4.89 16.24 0.75
C ASP A 64 -4.83 16.68 2.21
N ALA A 65 -4.44 15.80 3.14
CA ALA A 65 -4.23 16.16 4.54
C ALA A 65 -2.94 16.96 4.78
N VAL A 66 -1.98 16.86 3.86
CA VAL A 66 -0.61 17.32 4.05
C VAL A 66 -0.46 18.78 3.62
N LEU A 67 -0.13 19.62 4.58
CA LEU A 67 0.26 21.01 4.37
C LEU A 67 1.78 21.09 4.27
N ARG A 68 2.28 21.68 3.18
CA ARG A 68 3.72 21.91 3.00
C ARG A 68 4.07 23.34 3.39
N ARG A 69 5.03 23.50 4.31
CA ARG A 69 5.61 24.80 4.67
C ARG A 69 7.12 24.73 4.45
N GLY A 70 7.55 25.20 3.27
CA GLY A 70 8.94 25.04 2.83
C GLY A 70 9.30 23.56 2.68
N SER A 71 10.34 23.11 3.40
CA SER A 71 10.78 21.71 3.41
C SER A 71 10.02 20.82 4.39
N GLN A 72 9.19 21.40 5.28
CA GLN A 72 8.47 20.64 6.30
C GLN A 72 7.08 20.25 5.83
N ALA A 73 6.67 19.03 6.18
CA ALA A 73 5.31 18.53 6.04
C ALA A 73 4.60 18.54 7.40
N LEU A 74 3.33 18.94 7.37
CA LEU A 74 2.49 19.16 8.54
C LEU A 74 1.10 18.61 8.23
N VAL A 75 0.42 18.05 9.23
CA VAL A 75 -1.01 17.74 9.17
C VAL A 75 -1.73 18.36 10.37
N PHE A 76 -3.05 18.53 10.29
CA PHE A 76 -3.85 18.82 11.47
C PHE A 76 -4.50 17.54 11.97
N ILE A 77 -4.26 17.22 13.23
CA ILE A 77 -4.97 16.16 13.94
C ILE A 77 -6.08 16.76 14.81
N VAL A 78 -7.08 15.97 15.16
CA VAL A 78 -8.11 16.34 16.13
C VAL A 78 -7.77 15.74 17.49
N ALA A 79 -7.51 16.60 18.47
CA ALA A 79 -7.33 16.22 19.87
C ALA A 79 -8.24 17.09 20.74
N ASP A 80 -8.99 16.45 21.62
CA ASP A 80 -9.93 17.11 22.54
C ASP A 80 -10.90 18.08 21.83
N GLY A 81 -11.36 17.70 20.63
CA GLY A 81 -12.27 18.52 19.81
C GLY A 81 -11.64 19.73 19.12
N THR A 82 -10.31 19.86 19.17
CA THR A 82 -9.57 20.98 18.56
C THR A 82 -8.55 20.50 17.53
N ALA A 83 -8.29 21.34 16.53
CA ALA A 83 -7.27 21.10 15.52
C ALA A 83 -5.87 21.41 16.06
N GLN A 84 -5.00 20.41 16.10
CA GLN A 84 -3.61 20.55 16.54
C GLN A 84 -2.65 20.28 15.37
N PRO A 85 -1.76 21.23 15.02
CA PRO A 85 -0.78 21.00 13.97
C PRO A 85 0.24 19.96 14.44
N ARG A 86 0.59 19.02 13.56
CA ARG A 86 1.62 18.02 13.81
C ARG A 86 2.59 17.93 12.64
N PRO A 87 3.89 18.19 12.87
CA PRO A 87 4.92 17.87 11.89
C PRO A 87 4.95 16.37 11.63
N VAL A 88 5.11 15.99 10.37
CA VAL A 88 5.19 14.58 9.95
C VAL A 88 6.37 14.37 9.03
N GLN A 89 6.99 13.20 9.14
CA GLN A 89 7.97 12.74 8.18
C GLN A 89 7.30 11.77 7.22
N LEU A 90 7.35 12.09 5.93
CA LEU A 90 6.69 11.33 4.88
C LEU A 90 7.72 10.49 4.11
N GLY A 91 7.30 9.27 3.75
CA GLY A 91 8.05 8.35 2.91
C GLY A 91 7.49 8.32 1.49
N GLU A 92 7.37 7.12 0.93
CA GLU A 92 6.93 6.92 -0.44
C GLU A 92 5.47 7.34 -0.66
N ALA A 93 5.16 7.75 -1.89
CA ALA A 93 3.80 7.98 -2.33
C ALA A 93 3.17 6.65 -2.76
N ILE A 94 2.05 6.28 -2.14
CA ILE A 94 1.33 5.02 -2.40
C ILE A 94 -0.08 5.40 -2.84
N GLY A 95 -0.34 5.35 -4.15
CA GLY A 95 -1.62 5.79 -4.71
C GLY A 95 -1.91 7.27 -4.42
N ASP A 96 -3.01 7.55 -3.75
CA ASP A 96 -3.46 8.87 -3.29
C ASP A 96 -3.01 9.22 -1.86
N ARG A 97 -2.10 8.42 -1.29
CA ARG A 97 -1.58 8.57 0.08
C ARG A 97 -0.07 8.73 0.11
N PHE A 98 0.45 9.18 1.24
CA PHE A 98 1.86 9.10 1.60
C PHE A 98 2.05 8.12 2.74
N GLN A 99 3.15 7.37 2.71
CA GLN A 99 3.65 6.66 3.88
C GLN A 99 4.04 7.67 4.97
N VAL A 100 3.70 7.37 6.22
CA VAL A 100 4.12 8.14 7.39
C VAL A 100 5.28 7.40 8.06
N LEU A 101 6.45 8.01 8.07
CA LEU A 101 7.65 7.50 8.73
C LEU A 101 7.70 7.88 10.22
N SER A 102 7.20 9.08 10.55
CA SER A 102 7.07 9.54 11.93
C SER A 102 6.06 10.68 12.07
N GLY A 103 5.57 10.90 13.29
CA GLY A 103 4.70 12.04 13.64
C GLY A 103 3.20 11.73 13.72
N LEU A 104 2.74 10.52 13.40
CA LEU A 104 1.36 10.08 13.61
C LEU A 104 1.31 8.66 14.19
N THR A 105 0.17 8.34 14.76
CA THR A 105 -0.20 7.01 15.27
C THR A 105 -1.47 6.51 14.57
N GLU A 106 -1.76 5.22 14.64
CA GLU A 106 -2.92 4.59 13.97
C GLU A 106 -4.27 5.17 14.40
N ASN A 107 -4.35 5.73 15.62
CA ASN A 107 -5.59 6.27 16.18
C ASN A 107 -5.72 7.79 16.04
N ASP A 108 -4.77 8.47 15.39
CA ASP A 108 -4.86 9.91 15.16
C ASP A 108 -5.95 10.22 14.12
N ILE A 109 -6.91 11.07 14.49
CA ILE A 109 -7.92 11.59 13.55
C ILE A 109 -7.29 12.77 12.79
N VAL A 110 -7.07 12.60 11.48
CA VAL A 110 -6.44 13.62 10.63
C VAL A 110 -7.49 14.38 9.80
N VAL A 111 -7.37 15.70 9.76
CA VAL A 111 -8.23 16.56 8.93
C VAL A 111 -7.77 16.53 7.47
N ILE A 112 -8.58 15.94 6.60
CA ILE A 112 -8.29 15.81 5.15
C ILE A 112 -8.86 16.95 4.29
N ARG A 113 -9.89 17.67 4.76
CA ARG A 113 -10.56 18.73 4.00
C ARG A 113 -10.70 19.99 4.85
N GLY A 114 -10.39 21.15 4.26
CA GLY A 114 -10.48 22.44 4.93
C GLY A 114 -9.35 22.77 5.92
N ASN A 115 -8.35 21.88 6.01
CA ASN A 115 -7.16 21.98 6.84
C ASN A 115 -6.30 23.24 6.56
N GLU A 116 -6.22 23.69 5.31
CA GLU A 116 -5.49 24.91 4.88
C GLU A 116 -5.92 26.18 5.64
N ARG A 117 -7.15 26.21 6.16
CA ARG A 117 -7.73 27.37 6.87
C ARG A 117 -7.69 27.23 8.39
N LEU A 118 -7.30 26.06 8.90
CA LEU A 118 -7.30 25.80 10.34
C LEU A 118 -6.16 26.54 11.04
N ARG A 119 -6.45 27.03 12.23
CA ARG A 119 -5.44 27.56 13.16
C ARG A 119 -5.23 26.57 14.31
N PRO A 120 -4.04 26.56 14.93
CA PRO A 120 -3.80 25.75 16.12
C PRO A 120 -4.83 26.05 17.22
N GLY A 121 -5.40 24.99 17.82
CA GLY A 121 -6.43 25.09 18.86
C GLY A 121 -7.83 25.47 18.35
N GLN A 122 -8.03 25.64 17.04
CA GLN A 122 -9.35 25.93 16.49
C GLN A 122 -10.30 24.74 16.71
N ALA A 123 -11.46 25.00 17.30
CA ALA A 123 -12.51 23.99 17.45
C ALA A 123 -12.93 23.46 16.08
N VAL A 124 -13.12 22.14 15.99
CA VAL A 124 -13.54 21.48 14.76
C VAL A 124 -14.79 20.65 15.02
N VAL A 125 -15.70 20.68 14.05
CA VAL A 125 -16.86 19.80 14.01
C VAL A 125 -16.66 18.86 12.84
N TYR A 126 -16.73 17.58 13.12
CA TYR A 126 -16.59 16.51 12.14
C TYR A 126 -17.76 15.54 12.32
N PRO A 127 -18.21 14.86 11.24
CA PRO A 127 -19.17 13.77 11.38
C PRO A 127 -18.63 12.74 12.37
N ASP A 128 -19.50 12.00 13.05
CA ASP A 128 -19.04 10.87 13.85
C ASP A 128 -18.46 9.82 12.89
N ILE A 129 -17.13 9.84 12.73
CA ILE A 129 -16.42 8.90 11.86
C ILE A 129 -16.11 7.72 12.76
N PRO A 130 -16.72 6.53 12.55
CA PRO A 130 -16.25 5.35 13.24
C PRO A 130 -14.73 5.24 13.01
N PRO A 131 -13.95 4.77 14.01
CA PRO A 131 -12.53 4.53 13.82
C PRO A 131 -12.35 3.85 12.48
N SER A 132 -11.40 4.33 11.66
CA SER A 132 -11.12 3.70 10.38
C SER A 132 -10.85 2.24 10.69
N GLU A 133 -11.82 1.37 10.42
CA GLU A 133 -11.60 -0.06 10.54
C GLU A 133 -10.34 -0.29 9.72
N PRO A 134 -9.26 -0.82 10.32
CA PRO A 134 -7.98 -0.90 9.66
C PRO A 134 -8.25 -1.49 8.29
N ALA A 135 -7.99 -0.71 7.24
CA ALA A 135 -8.35 -1.10 5.89
C ALA A 135 -7.88 -2.55 5.75
N PRO A 136 -8.79 -3.49 5.41
CA PRO A 136 -8.52 -4.91 5.54
C PRO A 136 -7.14 -5.13 4.98
N PRO A 137 -6.20 -5.71 5.76
CA PRO A 137 -4.78 -5.71 5.42
C PRO A 137 -4.72 -6.03 3.96
N VAL A 138 -4.21 -5.08 3.15
CA VAL A 138 -4.09 -5.30 1.72
C VAL A 138 -3.23 -6.54 1.66
N THR A 139 -3.88 -7.68 1.47
CA THR A 139 -3.23 -8.97 1.50
C THR A 139 -2.55 -9.03 0.15
N GLY A 140 -1.42 -8.34 0.06
CA GLY A 140 -0.32 -8.97 -0.62
C GLY A 140 -0.15 -10.27 0.13
N GLN A 141 -0.42 -11.37 -0.56
CA GLN A 141 -0.14 -12.68 -0.03
C GLN A 141 1.37 -12.81 0.14
N ASN A 142 1.91 -12.24 1.20
CA ASN A 142 3.19 -12.64 1.73
C ASN A 142 2.90 -13.35 3.05
N GLN A 143 2.39 -14.58 2.96
CA GLN A 143 2.54 -15.54 4.04
C GLN A 143 3.84 -16.30 3.77
N ALA A 144 4.94 -15.77 4.30
CA ALA A 144 5.94 -16.65 4.88
C ALA A 144 5.44 -16.97 6.29
N ALA A 145 5.12 -18.23 6.54
CA ALA A 145 5.02 -18.75 7.89
C ALA A 145 5.82 -20.06 7.93
N GLU A 146 6.89 -19.98 8.69
CA GLU A 146 7.68 -21.09 9.22
C GLU A 146 6.79 -22.17 9.87
N GLN A 147 7.26 -23.42 9.84
CA GLN A 147 7.21 -24.32 11.01
C GLN A 147 8.08 -25.57 10.79
N SER A 148 9.11 -25.66 11.63
CA SER A 148 9.41 -26.82 12.50
C SER A 148 9.51 -28.22 11.88
N ALA A 149 10.68 -28.85 12.05
CA ALA A 149 10.90 -29.84 13.12
C ALA A 149 11.99 -30.85 12.73
N GLY A 150 12.76 -31.28 13.74
CA GLY A 150 13.38 -32.61 13.76
C GLY A 150 14.87 -32.62 13.58
#